data_AF-A0A952RL66-F1
#
_entry.id   AF-A0A952RL66-F1
#
_cell.length_a   1.000
_cell.length_b   1.000
_cell.length_c   1.000
_cell.angle_alpha   90.00
_cell.angle_beta   90.00
_cell.angle_gamma   90.00
#
_symmetry.space_group_name_H-M   'P 1'
#
loop_
_entity.id
_entity.type
_entity.pdbx_description
1 polymer ?
#
loop_
_entity_poly.entity_id
_entity_poly.type
_entity_poly.pdbx_seq_one_letter_code
_entity_poly.pdbx_strand_id
1 'polypeptide(L)'
;MKTRVPVLACLLVACASDPPPPAAQPVQIAPAPAPGAPMQAAPSPQGGAAPQATLSGTMGGAAFVARSAFLVRPNRPFRKCSSALTGTGECSTDRDGFDVTQSTIKIYERAATCAEASQMIPRGNDRVVEIELQARWPVPPGSSYRTDVPDPRQDAITASFRQSFSSAAIAKGTAQFVHATPADGAVSLDLTTSNPNLPESGSVRGVAPFTVCP
;
A
#
# COMPACT_ATOMS: atom_id res chain seq x y z
N MET A 1 -32.99 32.90 -54.05
CA MET A 1 -33.11 33.74 -52.84
C MET A 1 -33.23 32.79 -51.66
N LYS A 2 -32.40 32.69 -50.63
CA LYS A 2 -31.40 33.57 -49.99
C LYS A 2 -30.24 32.71 -49.48
N THR A 3 -29.01 33.05 -49.84
CA THR A 3 -27.77 32.46 -49.32
C THR A 3 -27.39 33.24 -48.05
N ARG A 4 -27.18 32.56 -46.91
CA ARG A 4 -26.68 33.20 -45.68
C ARG A 4 -25.16 33.02 -45.60
N VAL A 5 -24.46 34.14 -45.68
CA VAL A 5 -23.01 34.27 -45.46
C VAL A 5 -22.79 34.55 -43.97
N PRO A 6 -21.94 33.80 -43.25
CA PRO A 6 -21.48 34.24 -41.94
C PRO A 6 -20.37 35.28 -42.11
N VAL A 7 -20.66 36.51 -41.69
CA VAL A 7 -19.68 37.59 -41.57
C VAL A 7 -18.79 37.26 -40.37
N LEU A 8 -17.53 36.91 -40.66
CA LEU A 8 -16.47 36.72 -39.68
C LEU A 8 -15.99 38.11 -39.22
N ALA A 9 -16.47 38.57 -38.06
CA ALA A 9 -15.97 39.80 -37.45
C ALA A 9 -14.63 39.51 -36.75
N CYS A 10 -13.53 39.89 -37.39
CA CYS A 10 -12.22 40.00 -36.74
C CYS A 10 -12.24 41.19 -35.78
N LEU A 11 -12.29 40.92 -34.46
CA LEU A 11 -11.95 41.93 -33.47
C LEU A 11 -10.42 42.00 -33.33
N LEU A 12 -9.86 43.09 -33.84
CA LEU A 12 -8.53 43.58 -33.49
C LEU A 12 -8.55 44.03 -32.02
N VAL A 13 -7.95 43.23 -31.13
CA VAL A 13 -7.59 43.69 -29.78
C VAL A 13 -6.17 44.22 -29.86
N ALA A 14 -6.04 45.52 -29.64
CA ALA A 14 -4.79 46.25 -29.54
C ALA A 14 -3.91 45.68 -28.42
N CYS A 15 -2.60 45.57 -28.69
CA CYS A 15 -1.58 45.32 -27.69
C CYS A 15 -1.56 46.50 -26.70
N ALA A 16 -2.12 46.29 -25.51
CA ALA A 16 -1.92 47.18 -24.38
C ALA A 16 -0.65 46.72 -23.65
N SER A 17 0.35 47.60 -23.63
CA SER A 17 1.61 47.46 -22.92
C SER A 17 1.37 47.33 -21.41
N ASP A 18 2.01 46.33 -20.77
CA ASP A 18 2.04 46.19 -19.32
C ASP A 18 2.62 47.45 -18.64
N PRO A 19 2.07 47.90 -17.50
CA PRO A 19 2.71 48.93 -16.70
C PRO A 19 4.02 48.40 -16.11
N PRO A 20 5.08 49.24 -16.01
CA PRO A 20 6.35 48.81 -15.43
C PRO A 20 6.17 48.42 -13.96
N PRO A 21 6.93 47.42 -13.47
CA PRO A 21 6.84 46.99 -12.08
C PRO A 21 7.26 48.12 -11.12
N PRO A 22 6.67 48.17 -9.91
CA PRO A 22 7.03 49.18 -8.92
C PRO A 22 8.50 49.03 -8.51
N ALA A 23 9.17 50.17 -8.31
CA ALA A 23 10.55 50.24 -7.86
C ALA A 23 10.76 49.43 -6.57
N ALA A 24 11.80 48.58 -6.58
CA ALA A 24 12.19 47.79 -5.42
C ALA A 24 12.51 48.71 -4.23
N GLN A 25 11.80 48.54 -3.13
CA GLN A 25 12.18 49.16 -1.87
C GLN A 25 13.46 48.49 -1.35
N PRO A 26 14.40 49.23 -0.74
CA PRO A 26 15.60 48.64 -0.16
C PRO A 26 15.22 47.66 0.96
N VAL A 27 15.57 46.39 0.77
CA VAL A 27 15.43 45.34 1.77
C VAL A 27 16.31 45.71 2.96
N GLN A 28 15.72 45.96 4.13
CA GLN A 28 16.46 46.00 5.39
C GLN A 28 16.98 44.60 5.67
N ILE A 29 18.28 44.40 5.46
CA ILE A 29 18.98 43.18 5.84
C ILE A 29 19.03 43.16 7.37
N ALA A 30 18.29 42.24 7.99
CA ALA A 30 18.42 41.95 9.41
C ALA A 30 19.86 41.47 9.71
N PRO A 31 20.47 41.86 10.83
CA PRO A 31 21.82 41.41 11.17
C PRO A 31 21.85 39.88 11.30
N ALA A 32 22.95 39.30 10.81
CA ALA A 32 23.18 37.85 10.80
C ALA A 32 23.03 37.24 12.22
N PRO A 33 22.44 36.04 12.36
CA PRO A 33 22.45 35.34 13.64
C PRO A 33 23.89 35.03 14.04
N ALA A 34 24.22 35.26 15.31
CA ALA A 34 25.50 34.87 15.88
C ALA A 34 25.74 33.35 15.71
N PRO A 35 27.01 32.89 15.63
CA PRO A 35 27.32 31.47 15.49
C PRO A 35 26.73 30.69 16.67
N GLY A 36 25.74 29.86 16.40
CA GLY A 36 25.14 28.99 17.40
C GLY A 36 26.18 28.02 17.96
N ALA A 37 26.17 27.86 19.28
CA ALA A 37 26.85 26.77 19.98
C ALA A 37 26.51 25.41 19.31
N PRO A 38 27.42 24.42 19.35
CA PRO A 38 27.16 23.14 18.71
C PRO A 38 25.86 22.55 19.25
N MET A 39 24.86 22.39 18.37
CA MET A 39 23.64 21.65 18.68
C MET A 39 24.06 20.24 19.11
N GLN A 40 23.89 19.94 20.39
CA GLN A 40 23.82 18.56 20.84
C GLN A 40 22.71 17.90 20.04
N ALA A 41 23.08 16.91 19.23
CA ALA A 41 22.13 16.01 18.62
C ALA A 41 21.21 15.49 19.73
N ALA A 42 19.91 15.68 19.57
CA ALA A 42 18.93 15.06 20.45
C ALA A 42 19.26 13.55 20.50
N PRO A 43 19.34 12.94 21.70
CA PRO A 43 19.61 11.52 21.79
C PRO A 43 18.56 10.78 20.97
N SER A 44 19.00 10.06 19.94
CA SER A 44 18.18 9.06 19.27
C SER A 44 17.66 8.13 20.37
N PRO A 45 16.37 7.81 20.45
CA PRO A 45 15.87 6.83 21.41
C PRO A 45 16.39 5.44 21.03
N GLN A 46 17.65 5.17 21.39
CA GLN A 46 18.18 3.83 21.55
C GLN A 46 17.39 3.20 22.70
N GLY A 47 16.46 2.30 22.36
CA GLY A 47 15.59 1.61 23.32
C GLY A 47 14.10 1.70 23.04
N GLY A 48 13.68 2.22 21.87
CA GLY A 48 12.28 2.17 21.47
C GLY A 48 11.82 0.73 21.26
N ALA A 49 10.92 0.25 22.11
CA ALA A 49 10.15 -0.96 21.85
C ALA A 49 9.66 -0.93 20.39
N ALA A 50 9.82 -2.06 19.68
CA ALA A 50 9.25 -2.19 18.34
C ALA A 50 7.80 -1.67 18.40
N PRO A 51 7.36 -0.80 17.47
CA PRO A 51 6.02 -0.26 17.50
C PRO A 51 5.03 -1.42 17.69
N GLN A 52 4.23 -1.36 18.76
CA GLN A 52 3.31 -2.46 19.06
C GLN A 52 2.27 -2.52 17.95
N ALA A 53 2.08 -3.72 17.38
CA ALA A 53 0.97 -3.94 16.47
C ALA A 53 -0.35 -3.70 17.23
N THR A 54 -1.19 -2.81 16.71
CA THR A 54 -2.55 -2.58 17.22
C THR A 54 -3.60 -3.39 16.44
N LEU A 55 -3.14 -4.13 15.43
CA LEU A 55 -3.98 -4.94 14.56
C LEU A 55 -4.65 -6.08 15.35
N SER A 56 -5.98 -6.07 15.40
CA SER A 56 -6.78 -7.04 16.15
C SER A 56 -8.17 -7.26 15.54
N GLY A 57 -8.88 -8.27 16.02
CA GLY A 57 -10.24 -8.57 15.61
C GLY A 57 -10.60 -10.04 15.87
N THR A 58 -11.23 -10.68 14.90
CA THR A 58 -11.65 -12.07 14.97
C THR A 58 -11.21 -12.84 13.73
N MET A 59 -10.84 -14.12 13.89
CA MET A 59 -10.65 -15.07 12.80
C MET A 59 -11.09 -16.47 13.26
N GLY A 60 -11.96 -17.10 12.48
CA GLY A 60 -12.62 -18.36 12.79
C GLY A 60 -13.35 -18.38 14.13
N GLY A 61 -14.10 -17.32 14.41
CA GLY A 61 -14.86 -17.16 15.65
C GLY A 61 -14.03 -16.89 16.91
N ALA A 62 -12.70 -16.95 16.83
CA ALA A 62 -11.79 -16.66 17.93
C ALA A 62 -11.19 -15.24 17.82
N ALA A 63 -10.81 -14.67 18.97
CA ALA A 63 -10.08 -13.40 18.99
C ALA A 63 -8.71 -13.54 18.32
N PHE A 64 -8.36 -12.56 17.50
CA PHE A 64 -7.06 -12.42 16.84
C PHE A 64 -6.41 -11.12 17.28
N VAL A 65 -5.14 -11.19 17.68
CA VAL A 65 -4.31 -10.03 17.99
C VAL A 65 -2.94 -10.25 17.40
N ALA A 66 -2.53 -9.39 16.47
CA ALA A 66 -1.23 -9.51 15.82
C ALA A 66 -0.09 -9.30 16.83
N ARG A 67 0.93 -10.16 16.76
CA ARG A 67 2.13 -10.07 17.59
C ARG A 67 3.42 -9.96 16.79
N SER A 68 3.39 -10.34 15.51
CA SER A 68 4.51 -10.13 14.60
C SER A 68 4.03 -10.00 13.16
N ALA A 69 4.77 -9.26 12.33
CA ALA A 69 4.49 -9.14 10.91
C ALA A 69 5.78 -9.05 10.09
N PHE A 70 5.76 -9.65 8.91
CA PHE A 70 6.94 -9.79 8.05
C PHE A 70 6.58 -9.60 6.59
N LEU A 71 7.42 -8.88 5.85
CA LEU A 71 7.42 -8.93 4.39
C LEU A 71 8.38 -10.04 3.95
N VAL A 72 7.85 -11.06 3.30
CA VAL A 72 8.60 -12.16 2.72
C VAL A 72 8.50 -12.14 1.20
N ARG A 73 9.54 -12.66 0.54
CA ARG A 73 9.63 -12.71 -0.93
C ARG A 73 9.43 -11.32 -1.57
N PRO A 74 10.17 -10.27 -1.13
CA PRO A 74 10.01 -8.94 -1.72
C PRO A 74 10.36 -8.97 -3.20
N ASN A 75 9.55 -8.32 -4.03
CA ASN A 75 9.79 -8.17 -5.47
C ASN A 75 9.96 -9.48 -6.26
N ARG A 76 9.29 -10.56 -5.85
CA ARG A 76 9.36 -11.84 -6.55
C ARG A 76 8.74 -11.70 -7.95
N PRO A 77 9.41 -12.14 -9.02
CA PRO A 77 8.83 -12.15 -10.36
C PRO A 77 7.54 -12.98 -10.40
N PHE A 78 6.49 -12.43 -11.01
CA PHE A 78 5.20 -13.09 -11.13
C PHE A 78 4.57 -12.72 -12.49
N ARG A 79 3.95 -13.69 -13.18
CA ARG A 79 3.12 -13.39 -14.35
C ARG A 79 1.66 -13.41 -13.92
N LYS A 80 0.98 -12.29 -14.17
CA LYS A 80 -0.47 -12.20 -14.00
C LYS A 80 -1.13 -12.19 -15.36
N CYS A 81 -2.37 -12.66 -15.38
CA CYS A 81 -3.22 -12.58 -16.55
C CYS A 81 -4.59 -12.07 -16.09
N SER A 82 -5.30 -11.35 -16.96
CA SER A 82 -6.69 -10.95 -16.71
C SER A 82 -7.57 -11.29 -17.89
N SER A 83 -8.67 -12.02 -17.62
CA SER A 83 -9.74 -12.30 -18.58
C SER A 83 -10.53 -11.07 -19.03
N ALA A 84 -10.43 -9.94 -18.31
CA ALA A 84 -11.04 -8.69 -18.75
C ALA A 84 -10.16 -7.93 -19.75
N LEU A 85 -8.88 -8.28 -19.84
CA LEU A 85 -7.97 -7.77 -20.86
C LEU A 85 -8.00 -8.64 -22.13
N THR A 86 -8.60 -9.83 -22.05
CA THR A 86 -8.80 -10.70 -23.21
C THR A 86 -10.22 -10.52 -23.75
N GLY A 87 -10.35 -10.34 -25.07
CA GLY A 87 -11.67 -10.21 -25.72
C GLY A 87 -12.51 -11.49 -25.71
N THR A 88 -11.91 -12.61 -25.30
CA THR A 88 -12.50 -13.95 -25.28
C THR A 88 -13.04 -14.36 -23.90
N GLY A 89 -12.72 -13.61 -22.83
CA GLY A 89 -13.07 -13.98 -21.46
C GLY A 89 -12.26 -15.14 -20.88
N GLU A 90 -11.39 -15.77 -21.67
CA GLU A 90 -10.41 -16.76 -21.23
C GLU A 90 -9.04 -16.11 -21.13
N CYS A 91 -8.27 -16.50 -20.13
CA CYS A 91 -6.96 -15.92 -19.89
C CYS A 91 -5.93 -16.99 -19.51
N SER A 92 -4.82 -16.99 -20.22
CA SER A 92 -3.66 -17.83 -19.90
C SER A 92 -2.48 -16.94 -19.53
N THR A 93 -1.80 -17.25 -18.42
CA THR A 93 -0.54 -16.60 -18.06
C THR A 93 0.55 -16.83 -19.09
N ASP A 94 0.47 -17.88 -19.91
CA ASP A 94 1.51 -18.20 -20.90
C ASP A 94 1.44 -17.27 -22.11
N ARG A 95 0.23 -17.02 -22.62
CA ARG A 95 -0.03 -16.26 -23.84
C ARG A 95 -0.32 -14.78 -23.59
N ASP A 96 -1.19 -14.51 -22.62
CA ASP A 96 -1.76 -13.17 -22.38
C ASP A 96 -1.22 -12.55 -21.08
N GLY A 97 -0.32 -13.25 -20.41
CA GLY A 97 0.23 -12.82 -19.13
C GLY A 97 1.26 -11.71 -19.28
N PHE A 98 1.25 -10.77 -18.34
CA PHE A 98 2.22 -9.70 -18.21
C PHE A 98 3.03 -9.86 -16.92
N ASP A 99 4.29 -9.45 -16.97
CA ASP A 99 5.21 -9.53 -15.84
C ASP A 99 4.90 -8.44 -14.80
N VAL A 100 4.79 -8.86 -13.55
CA VAL A 100 4.66 -8.01 -12.37
C VAL A 100 5.61 -8.50 -11.27
N THR A 101 5.75 -7.69 -10.22
CA THR A 101 6.44 -8.10 -9.01
C THR A 101 5.42 -8.35 -7.91
N GLN A 102 5.57 -9.46 -7.19
CA GLN A 102 4.74 -9.82 -6.05
C GLN A 102 5.58 -9.83 -4.78
N SER A 103 5.06 -9.23 -3.71
CA SER A 103 5.60 -9.31 -2.37
C SER A 103 4.53 -9.87 -1.43
N THR A 104 4.90 -10.58 -0.37
CA THR A 104 3.92 -11.17 0.55
C THR A 104 4.15 -10.64 1.96
N ILE A 105 3.13 -10.06 2.59
CA ILE A 105 3.17 -9.71 4.01
C ILE A 105 2.42 -10.79 4.77
N LYS A 106 3.01 -11.28 5.86
CA LYS A 106 2.40 -12.23 6.77
C LYS A 106 2.33 -11.65 8.16
N ILE A 107 1.16 -11.66 8.76
CA ILE A 107 0.89 -11.10 10.08
C ILE A 107 0.36 -12.21 10.98
N TYR A 108 1.11 -12.50 12.04
CA TYR A 108 0.89 -13.64 12.93
C TYR A 108 0.29 -13.20 14.25
N GLU A 109 -0.56 -14.04 14.83
CA GLU A 109 -1.05 -13.85 16.20
C GLU A 109 -0.04 -14.17 17.30
N ARG A 110 1.10 -14.78 16.94
CA ARG A 110 2.21 -15.10 17.84
C ARG A 110 3.46 -14.35 17.44
N ALA A 111 4.46 -14.35 18.32
CA ALA A 111 5.81 -13.99 17.93
C ALA A 111 6.36 -15.07 16.99
N ALA A 112 6.76 -14.67 15.80
CA ALA A 112 7.40 -15.51 14.80
C ALA A 112 8.73 -14.87 14.35
N THR A 113 9.51 -15.63 13.60
CA THR A 113 10.79 -15.21 13.02
C THR A 113 10.70 -15.14 11.49
N CYS A 114 11.63 -14.44 10.85
CA CYS A 114 11.71 -14.42 9.38
C CYS A 114 11.88 -15.81 8.75
N ALA A 115 12.59 -16.72 9.42
CA ALA A 115 12.76 -18.11 8.97
C ALA A 115 11.42 -18.87 8.96
N GLU A 116 10.54 -18.60 9.93
CA GLU A 116 9.20 -19.17 9.97
C GLU A 116 8.28 -18.48 8.95
N ALA A 117 8.36 -17.16 8.83
CA ALA A 117 7.54 -16.39 7.89
C ALA A 117 7.78 -16.80 6.43
N SER A 118 9.02 -17.20 6.10
CA SER A 118 9.41 -17.63 4.76
C SER A 118 8.85 -19.00 4.36
N GLN A 119 8.34 -19.79 5.30
CA GLN A 119 7.73 -21.09 5.01
C GLN A 119 6.36 -20.93 4.35
N MET A 120 6.02 -21.78 3.38
CA MET A 120 4.72 -21.67 2.68
C MET A 120 3.53 -22.00 3.57
N ILE A 121 3.70 -22.90 4.54
CA ILE A 121 2.63 -23.41 5.39
C ILE A 121 2.85 -22.89 6.82
N PRO A 122 1.88 -22.16 7.41
CA PRO A 122 1.91 -21.80 8.83
C PRO A 122 2.03 -23.06 9.69
N ARG A 123 2.85 -23.02 10.75
CA ARG A 123 3.07 -24.18 11.63
C ARG A 123 1.91 -24.32 12.62
N GLY A 124 1.62 -25.56 13.05
CA GLY A 124 0.74 -25.81 14.19
C GLY A 124 -0.69 -25.31 13.96
N ASN A 125 -1.26 -24.60 14.93
CA ASN A 125 -2.60 -23.99 14.90
C ASN A 125 -2.55 -22.47 14.60
N ASP A 126 -1.51 -22.00 13.90
CA ASP A 126 -1.26 -20.58 13.69
C ASP A 126 -2.37 -19.93 12.86
N ARG A 127 -2.89 -18.79 13.35
CA ARG A 127 -3.73 -17.89 12.56
C ARG A 127 -2.89 -16.74 11.98
N VAL A 128 -3.02 -16.54 10.67
CA VAL A 128 -2.19 -15.61 9.88
C VAL A 128 -3.06 -14.80 8.95
N VAL A 129 -2.84 -13.49 8.91
CA VAL A 129 -3.32 -12.64 7.81
C VAL A 129 -2.22 -12.59 6.76
N GLU A 130 -2.52 -13.03 5.54
CA GLU A 130 -1.60 -13.01 4.40
C GLU A 130 -2.06 -11.99 3.38
N ILE A 131 -1.15 -11.10 2.99
CA ILE A 131 -1.38 -10.04 2.02
C ILE A 131 -0.39 -10.23 0.88
N GLU A 132 -0.90 -10.53 -0.31
CA GLU A 132 -0.13 -10.58 -1.53
C GLU A 132 -0.23 -9.24 -2.24
N LEU A 133 0.88 -8.50 -2.28
CA LEU A 133 1.00 -7.20 -2.91
C LEU A 133 1.67 -7.36 -4.28
N GLN A 134 0.96 -7.04 -5.36
CA GLN A 134 1.48 -6.98 -6.72
C GLN A 134 1.96 -5.57 -7.05
N ALA A 135 3.00 -5.14 -6.36
CA ALA A 135 3.68 -3.86 -6.59
C ALA A 135 5.17 -4.02 -6.27
N ARG A 136 5.98 -3.11 -6.83
CA ARG A 136 7.40 -3.05 -6.49
C ARG A 136 7.56 -2.51 -5.07
N TRP A 137 8.32 -3.23 -4.26
CA TRP A 137 8.74 -2.84 -2.94
C TRP A 137 10.03 -2.00 -2.98
N PRO A 138 10.17 -0.93 -2.18
CA PRO A 138 9.14 -0.33 -1.32
C PRO A 138 8.06 0.39 -2.13
N VAL A 139 6.83 0.36 -1.65
CA VAL A 139 5.72 1.13 -2.24
C VAL A 139 5.79 2.60 -1.80
N PRO A 140 5.18 3.53 -2.56
CA PRO A 140 5.05 4.92 -2.11
C PRO A 140 4.32 5.01 -0.76
N PRO A 141 4.79 5.82 0.20
CA PRO A 141 4.07 6.04 1.46
C PRO A 141 2.66 6.57 1.23
N GLY A 142 1.71 6.13 2.06
CA GLY A 142 0.30 6.50 1.94
C GLY A 142 -0.47 5.74 0.85
N SER A 143 0.19 4.85 0.09
CA SER A 143 -0.48 4.01 -0.91
C SER A 143 -1.59 3.20 -0.28
N SER A 144 -2.79 3.30 -0.84
CA SER A 144 -3.98 2.59 -0.38
C SER A 144 -4.47 1.67 -1.47
N TYR A 145 -4.69 0.41 -1.11
CA TYR A 145 -5.14 -0.62 -2.01
C TYR A 145 -6.42 -1.27 -1.48
N ARG A 146 -7.36 -1.49 -2.38
CA ARG A 146 -8.65 -2.12 -2.09
C ARG A 146 -8.64 -3.56 -2.55
N THR A 147 -9.13 -4.48 -1.73
CA THR A 147 -9.25 -5.91 -2.06
C THR A 147 -10.66 -6.29 -2.54
N ASP A 148 -11.60 -5.35 -2.56
CA ASP A 148 -13.01 -5.55 -2.89
C ASP A 148 -13.39 -5.21 -4.33
N VAL A 149 -12.51 -4.51 -5.06
CA VAL A 149 -12.72 -4.15 -6.47
C VAL A 149 -11.88 -5.09 -7.33
N PRO A 150 -12.50 -6.02 -8.09
CA PRO A 150 -11.82 -6.71 -9.17
C PRO A 150 -11.64 -5.71 -10.32
N ASP A 151 -10.67 -4.81 -10.19
CA ASP A 151 -10.15 -4.09 -11.34
C ASP A 151 -8.91 -4.88 -11.81
N PRO A 152 -8.97 -5.53 -12.96
CA PRO A 152 -7.87 -6.35 -13.43
C PRO A 152 -6.57 -5.59 -13.72
N ARG A 153 -6.65 -4.26 -13.83
CA ARG A 153 -5.49 -3.35 -13.89
C ARG A 153 -5.02 -2.90 -12.50
N GLN A 154 -5.86 -3.08 -11.47
CA GLN A 154 -5.61 -2.67 -10.08
C GLN A 154 -5.80 -3.79 -9.03
N ASP A 155 -5.88 -5.09 -9.38
CA ASP A 155 -5.73 -6.16 -8.37
C ASP A 155 -4.24 -6.23 -7.97
N ALA A 156 -3.79 -5.14 -7.37
CA ALA A 156 -2.50 -4.90 -6.81
C ALA A 156 -2.39 -5.56 -5.43
N ILE A 157 -3.50 -6.06 -4.88
CA ILE A 157 -3.51 -6.69 -3.58
C ILE A 157 -4.57 -7.78 -3.43
N THR A 158 -4.18 -8.91 -2.84
CA THR A 158 -5.10 -9.93 -2.32
C THR A 158 -4.83 -10.10 -0.84
N ALA A 159 -5.87 -10.17 -0.02
CA ALA A 159 -5.74 -10.49 1.40
C ALA A 159 -6.50 -11.77 1.73
N SER A 160 -5.96 -12.57 2.64
CA SER A 160 -6.61 -13.80 3.10
C SER A 160 -6.37 -14.05 4.58
N PHE A 161 -7.35 -14.67 5.22
CA PHE A 161 -7.23 -15.24 6.56
C PHE A 161 -6.89 -16.72 6.43
N ARG A 162 -5.74 -17.10 6.97
CA ARG A 162 -5.25 -18.46 6.97
C ARG A 162 -5.27 -18.98 8.39
N GLN A 163 -5.85 -20.15 8.54
CA GLN A 163 -5.67 -21.01 9.70
C GLN A 163 -5.04 -22.29 9.20
N SER A 164 -4.14 -22.88 9.98
CA SER A 164 -3.47 -24.13 9.66
C SER A 164 -4.40 -25.21 9.07
N PHE A 165 -3.90 -25.95 8.08
CA PHE A 165 -4.57 -27.05 7.37
C PHE A 165 -5.88 -26.70 6.63
N SER A 166 -6.34 -25.46 6.68
CA SER A 166 -7.56 -25.04 5.97
C SER A 166 -7.27 -24.21 4.72
N SER A 167 -8.25 -24.19 3.81
CA SER A 167 -8.25 -23.26 2.68
C SER A 167 -8.30 -21.82 3.19
N ALA A 168 -7.49 -20.95 2.60
CA ALA A 168 -7.45 -19.54 2.97
C ALA A 168 -8.80 -18.87 2.65
N ALA A 169 -9.38 -18.14 3.61
CA ALA A 169 -10.60 -17.37 3.38
C ALA A 169 -10.23 -15.99 2.83
N ILE A 170 -10.72 -15.65 1.63
CA ILE A 170 -10.44 -14.35 1.00
C ILE A 170 -11.04 -13.22 1.84
N ALA A 171 -10.23 -12.22 2.17
CA ALA A 171 -10.63 -11.03 2.93
C ALA A 171 -10.75 -9.79 2.03
N LYS A 172 -11.85 -9.05 2.19
CA LYS A 172 -12.21 -7.83 1.48
C LYS A 172 -12.06 -6.60 2.37
N GLY A 173 -11.72 -5.46 1.79
CA GLY A 173 -11.56 -4.19 2.48
C GLY A 173 -10.36 -3.41 1.97
N THR A 174 -9.63 -2.76 2.88
CA THR A 174 -8.54 -1.83 2.53
C THR A 174 -7.24 -2.19 3.24
N ALA A 175 -6.13 -2.07 2.51
CA ALA A 175 -4.78 -2.08 3.05
C ALA A 175 -4.06 -0.79 2.64
N GLN A 176 -3.66 0.00 3.65
CA GLN A 176 -2.94 1.26 3.45
C GLN A 176 -1.54 1.16 4.04
N PHE A 177 -0.54 1.39 3.21
CA PHE A 177 0.86 1.42 3.64
C PHE A 177 1.17 2.77 4.28
N VAL A 178 1.29 2.79 5.61
CA VAL A 178 1.59 4.00 6.38
C VAL A 178 3.01 4.47 6.08
N HIS A 179 3.96 3.54 6.03
CA HIS A 179 5.31 3.76 5.51
C HIS A 179 5.89 2.46 4.94
N ALA A 180 6.90 2.59 4.10
CA ALA A 180 7.59 1.47 3.47
C ALA A 180 9.05 1.86 3.20
N THR A 181 9.98 1.06 3.70
CA THR A 181 11.42 1.19 3.47
C THR A 181 11.98 -0.14 2.96
N PRO A 182 13.25 -0.19 2.50
CA PRO A 182 13.88 -1.45 2.14
C PRO A 182 13.97 -2.47 3.29
N ALA A 183 13.92 -2.03 4.56
CA ALA A 183 14.15 -2.89 5.73
C ALA A 183 12.87 -3.14 6.56
N ASP A 184 11.89 -2.25 6.49
CA ASP A 184 10.66 -2.31 7.30
C ASP A 184 9.49 -1.58 6.65
N GLY A 185 8.32 -1.64 7.28
CA GLY A 185 7.15 -0.87 6.91
C GLY A 185 6.06 -0.94 7.97
N ALA A 186 4.95 -0.27 7.72
CA ALA A 186 3.73 -0.47 8.48
C ALA A 186 2.51 -0.43 7.56
N VAL A 187 1.58 -1.36 7.80
CA VAL A 187 0.32 -1.45 7.06
C VAL A 187 -0.85 -1.27 8.01
N SER A 188 -1.75 -0.34 7.66
CA SER A 188 -3.07 -0.19 8.25
C SER A 188 -4.06 -1.04 7.47
N LEU A 189 -4.86 -1.83 8.17
CA LEU A 189 -5.83 -2.75 7.58
C LEU A 189 -7.22 -2.47 8.12
N ASP A 190 -8.20 -2.61 7.22
CA ASP A 190 -9.59 -2.85 7.56
C ASP A 190 -10.10 -3.96 6.64
N LEU A 191 -10.11 -5.19 7.14
CA LEU A 191 -10.39 -6.39 6.37
C LEU A 191 -11.53 -7.20 7.01
N THR A 192 -12.40 -7.76 6.18
CA THR A 192 -13.48 -8.67 6.58
C THR A 192 -13.59 -9.82 5.58
N THR A 193 -13.85 -11.03 6.05
CA THR A 193 -13.96 -12.19 5.15
C THR A 193 -15.08 -12.03 4.13
N SER A 194 -14.81 -12.39 2.87
CA SER A 194 -15.76 -12.30 1.76
C SER A 194 -16.95 -13.24 1.93
N ASN A 195 -16.70 -14.43 2.49
CA ASN A 195 -17.71 -15.41 2.79
C ASN A 195 -17.74 -15.65 4.31
N PRO A 196 -18.76 -15.16 5.03
CA PRO A 196 -18.84 -15.30 6.48
C PRO A 196 -19.08 -16.74 6.94
N ASN A 197 -19.51 -17.64 6.03
CA ASN A 197 -19.82 -19.03 6.35
C ASN A 197 -18.58 -19.94 6.39
N LEU A 198 -17.40 -19.42 6.06
CA LEU A 198 -16.16 -20.19 6.13
C LEU A 198 -15.67 -20.34 7.57
N PRO A 199 -15.07 -21.48 7.96
CA PRO A 199 -14.53 -21.67 9.30
C PRO A 199 -13.45 -20.67 9.70
N GLU A 200 -12.79 -20.01 8.74
CA GLU A 200 -11.74 -19.00 8.96
C GLU A 200 -12.29 -17.57 8.91
N SER A 201 -13.62 -17.40 8.90
CA SER A 201 -14.25 -16.10 8.76
C SER A 201 -13.98 -15.17 9.94
N GLY A 202 -13.96 -13.86 9.67
CA GLY A 202 -13.63 -12.87 10.68
C GLY A 202 -13.52 -11.46 10.14
N SER A 203 -12.99 -10.59 10.99
CA SER A 203 -12.67 -9.21 10.64
C SER A 203 -11.44 -8.77 11.43
N VAL A 204 -10.51 -8.06 10.78
CA VAL A 204 -9.27 -7.61 11.40
C VAL A 204 -9.04 -6.15 11.02
N ARG A 205 -8.75 -5.31 12.02
CA ARG A 205 -8.57 -3.86 11.87
C ARG A 205 -7.41 -3.34 12.70
N GLY A 206 -6.76 -2.28 12.22
CA GLY A 206 -5.67 -1.60 12.93
C GLY A 206 -4.36 -1.58 12.15
N VAL A 207 -3.25 -1.32 12.83
CA VAL A 207 -1.93 -1.13 12.20
C VAL A 207 -0.97 -2.23 12.63
N ALA A 208 -0.27 -2.81 11.66
CA ALA A 208 0.80 -3.78 11.87
C ALA A 208 2.12 -3.24 11.29
N PRO A 209 3.10 -2.88 12.13
CA PRO A 209 4.47 -2.70 11.68
C PRO A 209 5.08 -4.05 11.34
N PHE A 210 5.89 -4.11 10.29
CA PHE A 210 6.51 -5.33 9.80
C PHE A 210 7.98 -5.11 9.43
N THR A 211 8.75 -6.19 9.47
CA THR A 211 10.14 -6.23 9.04
C THR A 211 10.26 -6.94 7.70
N VAL A 212 11.15 -6.46 6.83
CA VAL A 212 11.48 -7.14 5.57
C VAL A 212 12.46 -8.28 5.87
N CYS A 213 12.08 -9.50 5.50
CA CYS A 213 12.94 -10.65 5.63
C CYS A 213 13.95 -10.71 4.49
N PRO A 214 15.25 -10.90 4.79
CA PRO A 214 16.29 -11.04 3.79
C PRO A 214 16.16 -12.35 2.99
#